data_AF-A0A231NT99-F1
#
_entry.id   AF-A0A231NT99-F1
#
_cell.length_a   1.000
_cell.length_b   1.000
_cell.length_c   1.000
_cell.angle_alpha   90.00
_cell.angle_beta   90.00
_cell.angle_gamma   90.00
#
_symmetry.space_group_name_H-M   'P 1'
#
loop_
_entity.id
_entity.type
_entity.pdbx_description
1 polymer ?
#
loop_
_entity_poly.entity_id
_entity_poly.type
_entity_poly.pdbx_seq_one_letter_code
_entity_poly.pdbx_strand_id
1 'polypeptide(L)'
;MNKITFPPPFLNYVSNSPSYFSMQRSMYEKAIENLCKAEFQERGDVYNNILRYTNSDEYLNSARMIETLSELPELSFCDVEKMLEDEKKDQETIQFLVDHENLSTLKPEELSFIYTALGLSPEKNKRTLNNWLVNFDSLTDQEIRNIEDTKNNKRGPIGELVDFFRTGFLVDYGDSTSFIDLIRQGRQRYYYRGENAFYGSSKANYFRNFVGKTDKDRMRIIISQLQLFNFIRFLEKFDICKKWTYGQIFPYAIAQHYGFPTNLMDVTSNLDVALFFACCKYDNDSKKWRPLERTDFEKVDSRKNVANMGGDSRYAVIHRALSEIVDWAYYVERKGIKLTKVMPIGYQPFMRCNYQYGYLIRTNSKYDMYKDPTFEKFKIPLSEKLCEMVYEKMEHGKKIYPNDGLNECEDIIESIKKSKSFYLCDLEPTAKEFWPNVPIPYVRDRLEDNGCSFHEYEKELSPRRIKRIAKLNKKWRGFDFEEHYGFSVKMRPMITIGRDTL
;
A
#
# COMPACT_ATOMS: atom_id res chain seq x y z
N MET A 1 -2.24 25.16 -1.72
CA MET A 1 -2.20 23.69 -1.51
C MET A 1 -3.63 23.26 -1.26
N ASN A 2 -4.30 22.68 -2.24
CA ASN A 2 -5.65 22.18 -2.02
C ASN A 2 -5.52 20.95 -1.13
N LYS A 3 -5.99 21.04 0.12
CA LYS A 3 -6.29 19.86 0.93
C LYS A 3 -7.31 19.07 0.12
N ILE A 4 -6.86 18.02 -0.56
CA ILE A 4 -7.78 17.00 -1.05
C ILE A 4 -8.23 16.31 0.24
N THR A 5 -9.37 16.74 0.77
CA THR A 5 -10.06 16.08 1.87
C THR A 5 -10.35 14.65 1.44
N PHE A 6 -10.35 13.67 2.34
CA PHE A 6 -11.04 12.42 2.03
C PHE A 6 -12.46 12.81 1.58
N PRO A 7 -12.97 12.41 0.41
CA PRO A 7 -14.41 12.34 0.30
C PRO A 7 -14.84 11.49 1.50
N PRO A 8 -15.83 11.93 2.30
CA PRO A 8 -16.28 11.16 3.44
C PRO A 8 -16.51 9.73 2.94
N PRO A 9 -16.14 8.69 3.73
CA PRO A 9 -16.53 7.35 3.37
C PRO A 9 -18.04 7.41 3.05
N PHE A 10 -18.41 7.17 1.79
CA PHE A 10 -19.83 7.12 1.39
C PHE A 10 -20.58 6.03 2.18
N LEU A 11 -19.82 5.19 2.88
CA LEU A 11 -20.29 4.35 3.96
C LEU A 11 -20.13 5.11 5.29
N ASN A 12 -21.19 5.82 5.68
CA ASN A 12 -21.58 5.91 7.08
C ASN A 12 -21.96 4.50 7.57
N TYR A 13 -21.01 3.56 7.60
CA TYR A 13 -21.07 2.53 8.62
C TYR A 13 -20.36 3.12 9.82
N VAL A 14 -21.16 3.70 10.72
CA VAL A 14 -20.90 3.50 12.15
C VAL A 14 -20.58 2.03 12.27
N SER A 15 -19.35 1.72 12.64
CA SER A 15 -18.97 0.35 12.91
C SER A 15 -20.01 -0.20 13.89
N ASN A 16 -20.78 -1.22 13.49
CA ASN A 16 -21.40 -2.10 14.47
C ASN A 16 -20.34 -2.99 15.14
N SER A 17 -19.07 -2.55 15.12
CA SER A 17 -17.99 -3.15 15.89
C SER A 17 -18.30 -2.86 17.36
N PRO A 18 -18.66 -3.87 18.14
CA PRO A 18 -18.81 -3.68 19.58
C PRO A 18 -17.43 -3.32 20.11
N SER A 19 -17.22 -2.07 20.51
CA SER A 19 -16.14 -1.68 21.44
C SER A 19 -14.70 -2.08 21.05
N TYR A 20 -14.25 -1.79 19.83
CA TYR A 20 -12.82 -1.84 19.50
C TYR A 20 -12.28 -0.41 19.53
N PHE A 21 -11.66 0.01 20.65
CA PHE A 21 -10.88 1.24 20.68
C PHE A 21 -9.60 1.00 19.87
N SER A 22 -9.52 1.52 18.65
CA SER A 22 -8.29 1.51 17.87
C SER A 22 -7.25 2.44 18.50
N MET A 23 -5.99 2.00 18.51
CA MET A 23 -4.90 2.84 19.00
C MET A 23 -4.56 3.88 17.92
N GLN A 24 -4.64 5.17 18.26
CA GLN A 24 -4.18 6.22 17.35
C GLN A 24 -2.71 5.96 17.00
N ARG A 25 -2.40 5.81 15.72
CA ARG A 25 -1.03 5.57 15.21
C ARG A 25 0.01 6.49 15.85
N SER A 26 -0.33 7.77 16.04
CA SER A 26 0.58 8.74 16.68
C SER A 26 0.89 8.43 18.14
N MET A 27 -0.05 7.86 18.90
CA MET A 27 0.22 7.41 20.27
C MET A 27 1.14 6.18 20.26
N TYR A 28 0.98 5.30 19.27
CA TYR A 28 1.77 4.09 19.14
C TYR A 28 3.22 4.37 18.75
N GLU A 29 3.40 5.22 17.73
CA GLU A 29 4.69 5.78 17.32
C GLU A 29 5.40 6.47 18.50
N LYS A 30 4.66 7.26 19.29
CA LYS A 30 5.22 7.93 20.47
C LYS A 30 5.62 6.96 21.58
N ALA A 31 4.83 5.91 21.82
CA ALA A 31 5.17 4.88 22.79
C ALA A 31 6.46 4.14 22.41
N ILE A 32 6.61 3.76 21.14
CA ILE A 32 7.83 3.13 20.63
C ILE A 32 9.04 4.06 20.80
N GLU A 33 8.93 5.33 20.41
CA GLU A 33 10.01 6.30 20.61
C GLU A 33 10.40 6.43 22.10
N ASN A 34 9.42 6.53 23.00
CA ASN A 34 9.67 6.62 24.43
C ASN A 34 10.37 5.37 24.98
N LEU A 35 9.97 4.17 24.53
CA LEU A 35 10.62 2.91 24.90
C LEU A 35 12.05 2.82 24.36
N CYS A 36 12.27 3.21 23.09
CA CYS A 36 13.61 3.33 22.51
C CYS A 36 14.48 4.31 23.30
N LYS A 37 13.96 5.47 23.69
CA LYS A 37 14.70 6.46 24.49
C LYS A 37 14.96 5.99 25.92
N ALA A 38 14.02 5.26 26.53
CA ALA A 38 14.22 4.70 27.85
C ALA A 38 15.37 3.68 27.89
N GLU A 39 15.54 2.91 26.81
CA GLU A 39 16.58 1.88 26.70
C GLU A 39 17.91 2.44 26.15
N PHE A 40 17.85 3.31 25.13
CA PHE A 40 19.03 3.78 24.37
C PHE A 40 19.31 5.28 24.52
N GLN A 41 18.60 5.99 25.39
CA GLN A 41 18.74 7.44 25.60
C GLN A 41 18.58 8.21 24.27
N GLU A 42 19.40 9.23 24.01
CA GLU A 42 19.36 10.01 22.76
C GLU A 42 19.64 9.17 21.50
N ARG A 43 20.30 8.01 21.62
CA ARG A 43 20.53 7.10 20.49
C ARG A 43 19.23 6.45 20.00
N GLY A 44 18.20 6.42 20.83
CA GLY A 44 16.84 5.97 20.49
C GLY A 44 15.91 7.08 19.97
N ASP A 45 16.40 8.31 19.75
CA ASP A 45 15.58 9.38 19.17
C ASP A 45 15.29 9.11 17.69
N VAL A 46 14.07 8.68 17.42
CA VAL A 46 13.60 8.32 16.09
C VAL A 46 13.73 9.49 15.11
N TYR A 47 13.41 10.73 15.52
CA TYR A 47 13.50 11.86 14.60
C TYR A 47 14.94 12.14 14.17
N ASN A 48 15.88 12.20 15.11
CA ASN A 48 17.30 12.41 14.83
C ASN A 48 17.85 11.27 13.98
N ASN A 49 17.38 10.05 14.21
CA ASN A 49 17.81 8.89 13.47
C ASN A 49 17.28 8.86 12.02
N ILE A 50 16.03 9.27 11.78
CA ILE A 50 15.51 9.49 10.43
C ILE A 50 16.23 10.67 9.76
N LEU A 51 16.52 11.74 10.50
CA LEU A 51 17.33 12.86 9.98
C LEU A 51 18.71 12.36 9.55
N ARG A 52 19.36 11.52 10.35
CA ARG A 52 20.63 10.86 10.01
C ARG A 52 20.50 10.03 8.74
N TYR A 53 19.45 9.21 8.61
CA TYR A 53 19.18 8.47 7.37
C TYR A 53 19.06 9.41 6.17
N THR A 54 18.30 10.51 6.25
CA THR A 54 18.13 11.46 5.14
C THR A 54 19.40 12.24 4.75
N ASN A 55 20.45 12.16 5.56
CA ASN A 55 21.77 12.72 5.27
C ASN A 55 22.82 11.62 4.97
N SER A 56 22.43 10.35 4.95
CA SER A 56 23.33 9.22 4.71
C SER A 56 23.63 9.03 3.22
N ASP A 57 24.75 8.38 2.92
CA ASP A 57 25.07 7.96 1.55
C ASP A 57 24.00 7.02 0.98
N GLU A 58 23.38 6.17 1.81
CA GLU A 58 22.28 5.29 1.39
C GLU A 58 21.13 6.11 0.79
N TYR A 59 20.66 7.12 1.52
CA TYR A 59 19.59 8.01 1.06
C TYR A 59 20.03 8.92 -0.09
N LEU A 60 21.21 9.52 -0.03
CA LEU A 60 21.66 10.44 -1.09
C LEU A 60 21.88 9.71 -2.43
N ASN A 61 22.25 8.43 -2.38
CA ASN A 61 22.31 7.58 -3.56
C ASN A 61 20.92 7.16 -4.06
N SER A 62 19.91 7.05 -3.18
CA SER A 62 18.54 6.70 -3.55
C SER A 62 17.69 7.89 -4.00
N ALA A 63 17.93 9.08 -3.45
CA ALA A 63 17.15 10.31 -3.59
C ALA A 63 17.31 11.01 -4.95
N ARG A 64 17.60 10.24 -5.99
CA ARG A 64 17.83 10.74 -7.35
C ARG A 64 16.48 11.02 -8.00
N MET A 65 16.26 12.27 -8.39
CA MET A 65 15.20 12.56 -9.36
C MET A 65 15.64 11.96 -10.69
N ILE A 66 14.90 10.95 -11.16
CA ILE A 66 15.20 10.26 -12.40
C ILE A 66 14.45 10.94 -13.54
N GLU A 67 15.20 11.42 -14.53
CA GLU A 67 14.65 11.96 -15.78
C GLU A 67 14.90 10.99 -16.95
N THR A 68 15.97 10.20 -16.89
CA THR A 68 16.35 9.29 -17.99
C THR A 68 16.65 7.87 -17.51
N LEU A 69 16.42 6.89 -18.38
CA LEU A 69 16.70 5.47 -18.11
C LEU A 69 18.19 5.19 -17.78
N SER A 70 19.10 5.99 -18.33
CA SER A 70 20.55 5.85 -18.08
C SER A 70 20.94 6.10 -16.63
N GLU A 71 20.15 6.86 -15.88
CA GLU A 71 20.41 7.18 -14.47
C GLU A 71 20.01 6.05 -13.52
N LEU A 72 19.15 5.14 -13.97
CA LEU A 72 18.70 4.00 -13.17
C LEU A 72 19.81 2.94 -13.05
N PRO A 73 20.23 2.59 -11.82
CA PRO A 73 21.08 1.44 -11.58
C PRO A 73 20.41 0.17 -12.14
N GLU A 74 21.23 -0.67 -12.77
CA GLU A 74 20.78 -1.93 -13.36
C GLU A 74 20.92 -3.08 -12.36
N LEU A 75 19.89 -3.91 -12.27
CA LEU A 75 19.92 -5.18 -11.56
C LEU A 75 19.98 -6.31 -12.58
N SER A 76 20.99 -7.16 -12.46
CA SER A 76 21.09 -8.39 -13.25
C SER A 76 20.08 -9.43 -12.75
N PHE A 77 19.90 -10.51 -13.52
CA PHE A 77 19.10 -11.65 -13.09
C PHE A 77 19.59 -12.23 -11.75
N CYS A 78 20.90 -12.32 -11.55
CA CYS A 78 21.50 -12.80 -10.30
C CYS A 78 21.21 -11.87 -9.11
N ASP A 79 21.18 -10.54 -9.35
CA ASP A 79 20.82 -9.58 -8.30
C ASP A 79 19.35 -9.74 -7.88
N VAL A 80 18.45 -10.00 -8.84
CA VAL A 80 17.03 -10.30 -8.56
C VAL A 80 16.88 -11.60 -7.77
N GLU A 81 17.60 -12.66 -8.14
CA GLU A 81 17.61 -13.92 -7.37
C GLU A 81 18.09 -13.70 -5.94
N LYS A 82 19.19 -12.96 -5.75
CA LYS A 82 19.69 -12.60 -4.43
C LYS A 82 18.67 -11.80 -3.62
N MET A 83 17.98 -10.84 -4.24
CA MET A 83 16.92 -10.07 -3.55
C MET A 83 15.77 -10.96 -3.08
N LEU A 84 15.39 -11.99 -3.85
CA LEU A 84 14.37 -12.96 -3.47
C LEU A 84 14.83 -13.86 -2.32
N GLU A 85 16.08 -14.32 -2.33
CA GLU A 85 16.67 -15.08 -1.21
C GLU A 85 16.72 -14.26 0.08
N ASP A 86 17.09 -12.99 -0.05
CA ASP A 86 17.16 -12.03 1.03
C ASP A 86 15.78 -11.73 1.65
N GLU A 87 14.74 -11.55 0.82
CA GLU A 87 13.37 -11.39 1.30
C GLU A 87 12.87 -12.65 2.01
N LYS A 88 13.21 -13.84 1.50
CA LYS A 88 12.85 -15.11 2.17
C LYS A 88 13.45 -15.20 3.57
N LYS A 89 14.72 -14.82 3.74
CA LYS A 89 15.38 -14.79 5.07
C LYS A 89 14.72 -13.76 6.00
N ASP A 90 14.30 -12.61 5.48
CA ASP A 90 13.55 -11.61 6.25
C ASP A 90 12.20 -12.18 6.70
N GLN A 91 11.48 -12.89 5.82
CA GLN A 91 10.21 -13.54 6.15
C GLN A 91 10.37 -14.63 7.22
N GLU A 92 11.40 -15.46 7.14
CA GLU A 92 11.72 -16.47 8.17
C GLU A 92 12.04 -15.81 9.51
N THR A 93 12.79 -14.70 9.49
CA THR A 93 13.11 -13.90 10.68
C THR A 93 11.85 -13.29 11.30
N ILE A 94 10.97 -12.71 10.48
CA ILE A 94 9.69 -12.15 10.92
C ILE A 94 8.80 -13.22 11.53
N GLN A 95 8.72 -14.40 10.91
CA GLN A 95 7.93 -15.50 11.45
C GLN A 95 8.44 -15.91 12.84
N PHE A 96 9.77 -16.05 13.01
CA PHE A 96 10.36 -16.32 14.31
C PHE A 96 9.99 -15.26 15.35
N LEU A 97 10.07 -13.97 15.00
CA LEU A 97 9.73 -12.86 15.89
C LEU A 97 8.28 -12.90 16.35
N VAL A 98 7.34 -13.20 15.44
CA VAL A 98 5.91 -13.28 15.75
C VAL A 98 5.61 -14.48 16.65
N ASP A 99 6.25 -15.62 16.41
CA ASP A 99 6.06 -16.84 17.20
C ASP A 99 6.66 -16.75 18.62
N HIS A 100 7.63 -15.84 18.84
CA HIS A 100 8.41 -15.72 20.07
C HIS A 100 8.22 -14.38 20.80
N GLU A 101 7.01 -13.80 20.75
CA GLU A 101 6.74 -12.51 21.40
C GLU A 101 6.82 -12.53 22.94
N ASN A 102 6.58 -13.70 23.56
CA ASN A 102 6.59 -13.81 25.02
C ASN A 102 8.03 -13.92 25.53
N LEU A 103 8.62 -12.76 25.81
CA LEU A 103 10.01 -12.64 26.26
C LEU A 103 10.30 -13.42 27.55
N SER A 104 9.30 -13.67 28.40
CA SER A 104 9.51 -14.31 29.70
C SER A 104 10.04 -15.75 29.57
N THR A 105 9.74 -16.44 28.48
CA THR A 105 10.08 -17.85 28.26
C THR A 105 11.30 -18.08 27.37
N LEU A 106 11.91 -17.02 26.82
CA LEU A 106 13.01 -17.13 25.87
C LEU A 106 14.34 -17.42 26.53
N LYS A 107 15.15 -18.25 25.85
CA LYS A 107 16.56 -18.47 26.17
C LYS A 107 17.40 -17.24 25.81
N PRO A 108 18.58 -17.05 26.44
CA PRO A 108 19.45 -15.91 26.14
C PRO A 108 19.83 -15.79 24.66
N GLU A 109 20.10 -16.90 23.98
CA GLU A 109 20.41 -16.93 22.55
C GLU A 109 19.25 -16.48 21.66
N GLU A 110 18.02 -16.84 22.00
CA GLU A 110 16.81 -16.43 21.28
C GLU A 110 16.55 -14.94 21.49
N LEU A 111 16.66 -14.46 22.72
CA LEU A 111 16.57 -13.04 23.03
C LEU A 111 17.64 -12.24 22.27
N SER A 112 18.85 -12.79 22.17
CA SER A 112 19.94 -12.19 21.39
C SER A 112 19.60 -12.06 19.92
N PHE A 113 19.08 -13.13 19.33
CA PHE A 113 18.59 -13.11 17.96
C PHE A 113 17.49 -12.05 17.75
N ILE A 114 16.50 -11.97 18.64
CA ILE A 114 15.40 -10.99 18.54
C ILE A 114 15.93 -9.55 18.55
N TYR A 115 16.81 -9.22 19.49
CA TYR A 115 17.41 -7.89 19.60
C TYR A 115 18.14 -7.51 18.31
N THR A 116 18.96 -8.42 17.78
CA THR A 116 19.66 -8.20 16.52
C THR A 116 18.69 -8.06 15.34
N ALA A 117 17.71 -8.97 15.21
CA ALA A 117 16.74 -8.94 14.12
C ALA A 117 15.94 -7.63 14.08
N LEU A 118 15.59 -7.09 15.25
CA LEU A 118 14.86 -5.82 15.38
C LEU A 118 15.73 -4.57 15.26
N GLY A 119 17.06 -4.70 15.16
CA GLY A 119 17.97 -3.56 15.09
C GLY A 119 18.25 -2.88 16.44
N LEU A 120 18.15 -3.65 17.53
CA LEU A 120 18.34 -3.18 18.91
C LEU A 120 19.69 -3.62 19.51
N SER A 121 20.56 -4.25 18.73
CA SER A 121 21.91 -4.65 19.14
C SER A 121 22.98 -4.01 18.25
N PRO A 122 24.15 -3.61 18.80
CA PRO A 122 25.25 -3.01 18.04
C PRO A 122 26.03 -4.01 17.18
N GLU A 123 25.57 -5.26 17.06
CA GLU A 123 26.21 -6.30 16.23
C GLU A 123 26.37 -5.83 14.77
N LYS A 124 27.63 -5.70 14.36
CA LYS A 124 27.98 -5.29 12.99
C LYS A 124 27.80 -6.45 12.01
N ASN A 125 27.39 -6.13 10.78
CA ASN A 125 27.30 -7.04 9.63
C ASN A 125 26.18 -8.10 9.65
N LYS A 126 25.19 -7.99 10.53
CA LYS A 126 23.99 -8.83 10.45
C LYS A 126 22.86 -8.11 9.73
N ARG A 127 22.10 -8.88 8.95
CA ARG A 127 20.89 -8.41 8.27
C ARG A 127 19.79 -8.20 9.31
N THR A 128 19.43 -6.95 9.58
CA THR A 128 18.34 -6.59 10.52
C THR A 128 17.13 -6.03 9.76
N LEU A 129 15.96 -6.01 10.40
CA LEU A 129 14.72 -5.46 9.84
C LEU A 129 14.61 -3.94 10.03
N ASN A 130 15.32 -3.39 11.00
CA ASN A 130 15.44 -1.96 11.23
C ASN A 130 16.93 -1.61 11.36
N ASN A 131 17.45 -0.82 10.43
CA ASN A 131 18.87 -0.41 10.40
C ASN A 131 19.06 0.96 11.04
N TRP A 132 18.02 1.78 11.04
CA TRP A 132 18.12 3.20 11.33
C TRP A 132 17.49 3.58 12.66
N LEU A 133 16.72 2.69 13.30
CA LEU A 133 15.91 2.97 14.48
C LEU A 133 16.74 3.41 15.69
N VAL A 134 17.93 2.85 15.86
CA VAL A 134 18.87 3.16 16.95
C VAL A 134 20.23 3.55 16.37
N ASN A 135 20.87 4.57 16.96
CA ASN A 135 22.20 5.01 16.56
C ASN A 135 23.33 4.28 17.31
N PHE A 136 23.93 3.29 16.65
CA PHE A 136 25.11 2.57 17.13
C PHE A 136 26.44 3.07 16.55
N ASP A 137 26.46 4.25 15.93
CA ASP A 137 27.69 4.84 15.44
C ASP A 137 28.59 5.25 16.61
N SER A 138 29.90 5.02 16.43
CA SER A 138 30.95 5.47 17.34
C SER A 138 30.75 5.04 18.81
N LEU A 139 30.24 3.83 19.05
CA LEU A 139 30.14 3.28 20.40
C LEU A 139 31.51 2.95 20.99
N THR A 140 31.68 3.27 22.27
CA THR A 140 32.76 2.78 23.12
C THR A 140 32.50 1.35 23.58
N ASP A 141 33.54 0.60 23.94
CA ASP A 141 33.39 -0.75 24.49
C ASP A 141 32.53 -0.78 25.77
N GLN A 142 32.55 0.31 26.55
CA GLN A 142 31.72 0.43 27.74
C GLN A 142 30.24 0.62 27.37
N GLU A 143 29.92 1.42 26.36
CA GLU A 143 28.55 1.58 25.89
C GLU A 143 28.01 0.26 25.30
N ILE A 144 28.82 -0.48 24.55
CA ILE A 144 28.44 -1.80 24.03
C ILE A 144 28.12 -2.75 25.19
N ARG A 145 29.00 -2.84 26.20
CA ARG A 145 28.76 -3.67 27.39
C ARG A 145 27.48 -3.27 28.11
N ASN A 146 27.27 -1.97 28.32
CA ASN A 146 26.06 -1.49 28.98
C ASN A 146 24.79 -1.90 28.21
N ILE A 147 24.79 -1.76 26.88
CA ILE A 147 23.66 -2.14 26.02
C ILE A 147 23.36 -3.64 26.15
N GLU A 148 24.40 -4.48 26.03
CA GLU A 148 24.25 -5.94 26.14
C GLU A 148 23.84 -6.38 27.57
N ASP A 149 24.24 -5.66 28.61
CA ASP A 149 23.78 -5.89 29.99
C ASP A 149 22.30 -5.53 30.17
N THR A 150 21.82 -4.40 29.60
CA THR A 150 20.40 -4.01 29.65
C THR A 150 19.48 -5.00 28.94
N LYS A 151 19.94 -5.59 27.83
CA LYS A 151 19.22 -6.60 27.07
C LYS A 151 18.83 -7.81 27.92
N ASN A 152 19.69 -8.23 28.84
CA ASN A 152 19.38 -9.33 29.77
C ASN A 152 18.22 -9.02 30.73
N ASN A 153 17.89 -7.74 30.94
CA ASN A 153 16.78 -7.31 31.78
C ASN A 153 15.43 -7.25 31.04
N LYS A 154 15.37 -7.62 29.75
CA LYS A 154 14.14 -7.73 28.92
C LYS A 154 13.26 -6.46 28.92
N ARG A 155 13.86 -5.28 29.03
CA ARG A 155 13.15 -3.98 29.03
C ARG A 155 13.40 -3.30 27.69
N GLY A 156 12.38 -3.20 26.83
CA GLY A 156 12.54 -2.55 25.53
C GLY A 156 11.28 -2.54 24.67
N PRO A 157 11.33 -1.91 23.48
CA PRO A 157 10.20 -1.76 22.55
C PRO A 157 9.87 -3.04 21.77
N ILE A 158 10.34 -4.21 22.22
CA ILE A 158 10.35 -5.44 21.42
C ILE A 158 8.94 -5.82 20.96
N GLY A 159 7.99 -5.89 21.90
CA GLY A 159 6.62 -6.26 21.57
C GLY A 159 6.01 -5.28 20.56
N GLU A 160 6.20 -3.98 20.79
CA GLU A 160 5.68 -2.94 19.94
C GLU A 160 6.31 -2.95 18.53
N LEU A 161 7.59 -3.30 18.43
CA LEU A 161 8.27 -3.45 17.15
C LEU A 161 7.83 -4.72 16.41
N VAL A 162 7.66 -5.84 17.11
CA VAL A 162 7.16 -7.10 16.54
C VAL A 162 5.78 -6.91 15.92
N ASP A 163 4.92 -6.11 16.55
CA ASP A 163 3.59 -5.84 16.01
C ASP A 163 3.64 -5.29 14.58
N PHE A 164 4.64 -4.46 14.19
CA PHE A 164 4.73 -3.92 12.82
C PHE A 164 4.75 -5.02 11.76
N PHE A 165 5.37 -6.15 12.09
CA PHE A 165 5.50 -7.31 11.22
C PHE A 165 4.35 -8.30 11.39
N ARG A 166 3.45 -8.07 12.36
CA ARG A 166 2.32 -8.94 12.64
C ARG A 166 1.13 -8.65 11.74
N THR A 167 0.63 -9.71 11.14
CA THR A 167 -0.65 -9.75 10.47
C THR A 167 -1.80 -9.85 11.48
N GLY A 168 -2.91 -9.15 11.21
CA GLY A 168 -4.10 -9.23 12.06
C GLY A 168 -4.19 -8.16 13.12
N PHE A 169 -3.29 -7.18 13.10
CA PHE A 169 -3.31 -6.06 14.04
C PHE A 169 -4.27 -4.96 13.55
N LEU A 170 -5.25 -4.58 14.37
CA LEU A 170 -6.16 -3.49 14.06
C LEU A 170 -5.50 -2.14 14.36
N VAL A 171 -5.37 -1.29 13.35
CA VAL A 171 -4.72 0.03 13.45
C VAL A 171 -5.60 1.10 12.85
N ASP A 172 -5.63 2.26 13.50
CA ASP A 172 -6.23 3.46 12.94
C ASP A 172 -5.24 4.22 12.04
N TYR A 173 -5.62 4.42 10.78
CA TYR A 173 -4.92 5.26 9.82
C TYR A 173 -5.70 6.53 9.54
N GLY A 174 -5.19 7.69 9.97
CA GLY A 174 -5.90 8.95 9.78
C GLY A 174 -5.04 10.18 9.98
N ASP A 175 -5.61 11.33 9.61
CA ASP A 175 -5.20 12.60 10.19
C ASP A 175 -6.16 12.96 11.35
N SER A 176 -5.93 14.09 12.01
CA SER A 176 -6.76 14.55 13.14
C SER A 176 -8.24 14.80 12.79
N THR A 177 -8.65 14.64 11.53
CA THR A 177 -9.99 14.95 11.01
C THR A 177 -10.67 13.79 10.31
N SER A 178 -9.96 12.73 9.93
CA SER A 178 -10.52 11.55 9.29
C SER A 178 -9.60 10.36 9.50
N PHE A 179 -10.17 9.26 9.98
CA PHE A 179 -9.42 8.10 10.43
C PHE A 179 -10.11 6.81 9.95
N ILE A 180 -9.30 5.81 9.57
CA ILE A 180 -9.77 4.53 9.04
C ILE A 180 -9.19 3.36 9.83
N ASP A 181 -10.08 2.60 10.47
CA ASP A 181 -9.70 1.40 11.21
C ASP A 181 -9.52 0.22 10.25
N LEU A 182 -8.31 -0.30 10.14
CA LEU A 182 -7.98 -1.39 9.22
C LEU A 182 -7.21 -2.48 9.95
N ILE A 183 -7.57 -3.74 9.68
CA ILE A 183 -6.70 -4.86 10.03
C ILE A 183 -5.53 -4.86 9.05
N ARG A 184 -4.33 -4.60 9.55
CA ARG A 184 -3.13 -4.57 8.72
C ARG A 184 -2.60 -5.98 8.46
N GLN A 185 -1.99 -6.12 7.30
CA GLN A 185 -1.01 -7.17 7.06
C GLN A 185 0.32 -6.72 7.68
N GLY A 186 1.09 -7.70 8.15
CA GLY A 186 2.46 -7.44 8.61
C GLY A 186 3.29 -6.91 7.46
N ARG A 187 4.03 -5.82 7.68
CA ARG A 187 4.98 -5.34 6.67
C ARG A 187 6.19 -6.27 6.59
N GLN A 188 6.90 -6.21 5.47
CA GLN A 188 8.23 -6.80 5.30
C GLN A 188 9.29 -5.70 5.44
N ARG A 189 10.56 -6.02 5.16
CA ARG A 189 11.65 -5.04 5.21
C ARG A 189 11.44 -3.86 4.26
N TYR A 190 10.85 -4.08 3.09
CA TYR A 190 10.65 -3.06 2.07
C TYR A 190 9.20 -2.99 1.60
N TYR A 191 8.81 -1.82 1.10
CA TYR A 191 7.68 -1.67 0.18
C TYR A 191 8.20 -1.58 -1.25
N TYR A 192 7.50 -2.19 -2.18
CA TYR A 192 7.89 -2.33 -3.58
C TYR A 192 6.79 -1.88 -4.54
N ARG A 193 7.19 -1.51 -5.75
CA ARG A 193 6.31 -1.39 -6.91
C ARG A 193 7.06 -1.84 -8.16
N GLY A 194 6.47 -2.77 -8.91
CA GLY A 194 6.98 -3.16 -10.21
C GLY A 194 6.23 -2.51 -11.37
N GLU A 195 6.99 -2.11 -12.38
CA GLU A 195 6.50 -1.59 -13.64
C GLU A 195 7.12 -2.38 -14.78
N ASN A 196 6.28 -2.87 -15.69
CA ASN A 196 6.74 -3.74 -16.79
C ASN A 196 7.45 -3.01 -17.93
N ALA A 197 7.70 -1.72 -17.78
CA ALA A 197 8.48 -0.91 -18.71
C ALA A 197 9.03 0.29 -17.93
N PHE A 198 10.07 0.94 -18.46
CA PHE A 198 10.32 2.33 -18.10
C PHE A 198 9.33 3.23 -18.84
N TYR A 199 8.48 3.96 -18.10
CA TYR A 199 7.42 4.80 -18.68
C TYR A 199 7.78 6.30 -18.72
N GLY A 200 8.95 6.70 -18.21
CA GLY A 200 9.34 8.11 -18.05
C GLY A 200 8.59 8.88 -16.95
N SER A 201 7.48 8.35 -16.44
CA SER A 201 6.72 8.86 -15.30
C SER A 201 5.93 7.75 -14.63
N SER A 202 5.67 7.88 -13.33
CA SER A 202 4.89 6.91 -12.56
C SER A 202 3.89 7.65 -11.68
N LYS A 203 2.64 7.67 -12.16
CA LYS A 203 1.53 8.43 -11.56
C LYS A 203 0.30 7.56 -11.35
N ALA A 204 -0.53 7.94 -10.39
CA ALA A 204 -1.87 7.37 -10.21
C ALA A 204 -2.72 7.56 -11.47
N ASN A 205 -3.67 6.63 -11.69
CA ASN A 205 -4.44 6.56 -12.93
C ASN A 205 -5.20 7.86 -13.24
N TYR A 206 -5.80 8.52 -12.24
CA TYR A 206 -6.44 9.84 -12.42
C TYR A 206 -5.55 10.89 -13.06
N PHE A 207 -4.26 10.86 -12.73
CA PHE A 207 -3.33 11.91 -13.14
C PHE A 207 -2.55 11.55 -14.40
N ARG A 208 -2.73 10.33 -14.94
CA ARG A 208 -2.20 9.94 -16.24
C ARG A 208 -2.96 10.73 -17.33
N ASN A 209 -2.24 11.66 -17.95
CA ASN A 209 -2.75 12.58 -18.98
C ASN A 209 -3.73 13.64 -18.47
N PHE A 210 -3.74 13.96 -17.17
CA PHE A 210 -4.54 15.07 -16.63
C PHE A 210 -3.65 16.30 -16.42
N VAL A 211 -3.93 17.38 -17.16
CA VAL A 211 -3.23 18.66 -16.99
C VAL A 211 -4.04 19.61 -16.08
N GLY A 212 -5.34 19.35 -15.89
CA GLY A 212 -6.25 20.13 -15.03
C GLY A 212 -6.51 21.55 -15.52
N LYS A 213 -6.10 21.84 -16.75
CA LYS A 213 -6.18 23.17 -17.38
C LYS A 213 -7.40 23.33 -18.27
N THR A 214 -8.02 22.23 -18.70
CA THR A 214 -9.16 22.25 -19.61
C THR A 214 -10.42 21.69 -18.95
N ASP A 215 -11.58 22.17 -19.40
CA ASP A 215 -12.89 21.61 -19.05
C ASP A 215 -12.95 20.12 -19.34
N LYS A 216 -12.37 19.69 -20.47
CA LYS A 216 -12.32 18.28 -20.86
C LYS A 216 -11.60 17.42 -19.84
N ASP A 217 -10.47 17.89 -19.32
CA ASP A 217 -9.72 17.19 -18.27
C ASP A 217 -10.55 17.06 -17.00
N ARG A 218 -11.21 18.16 -16.58
CA ARG A 218 -12.02 18.21 -15.35
C ARG A 218 -13.25 17.32 -15.46
N MET A 219 -13.97 17.38 -16.58
CA MET A 219 -15.09 16.48 -16.87
C MET A 219 -14.66 15.01 -16.83
N ARG A 220 -13.49 14.65 -17.38
CA ARG A 220 -12.99 13.27 -17.34
C ARG A 220 -12.84 12.76 -15.91
N ILE A 221 -12.27 13.56 -14.99
CA ILE A 221 -12.14 13.15 -13.59
C ILE A 221 -13.51 13.09 -12.91
N ILE A 222 -14.39 14.07 -13.13
CA ILE A 222 -15.74 14.06 -12.55
C ILE A 222 -16.50 12.80 -12.99
N ILE A 223 -16.48 12.47 -14.28
CA ILE A 223 -17.13 11.26 -14.82
C ILE A 223 -16.53 10.01 -14.19
N SER A 224 -15.20 9.94 -14.04
CA SER A 224 -14.53 8.79 -13.41
C SER A 224 -14.96 8.62 -11.94
N GLN A 225 -15.13 9.72 -11.21
CA GLN A 225 -15.61 9.70 -9.83
C GLN A 225 -17.07 9.27 -9.71
N LEU A 226 -17.94 9.78 -10.59
CA LEU A 226 -19.34 9.36 -10.61
C LEU A 226 -19.49 7.87 -10.98
N GLN A 227 -18.65 7.35 -11.87
CA GLN A 227 -18.57 5.91 -12.15
C GLN A 227 -18.10 5.11 -10.93
N LEU A 228 -17.13 5.63 -10.19
CA LEU A 228 -16.66 5.03 -8.94
C LEU A 228 -17.80 5.00 -7.90
N PHE A 229 -18.59 6.06 -7.74
CA PHE A 229 -19.75 6.03 -6.84
C PHE A 229 -20.82 5.02 -7.22
N ASN A 230 -21.11 4.86 -8.52
CA ASN A 230 -21.96 3.77 -8.99
C ASN A 230 -21.38 2.39 -8.61
N PHE A 231 -20.06 2.23 -8.66
CA PHE A 231 -19.41 1.00 -8.21
C PHE A 231 -19.52 0.79 -6.69
N ILE A 232 -19.40 1.85 -5.89
CA ILE A 232 -19.62 1.77 -4.43
C ILE A 232 -21.04 1.30 -4.12
N ARG A 233 -22.06 1.90 -4.75
CA ARG A 233 -23.46 1.45 -4.61
C ARG A 233 -23.67 0.01 -5.08
N PHE A 234 -22.88 -0.44 -6.06
CA PHE A 234 -22.86 -1.84 -6.46
C PHE A 234 -22.26 -2.76 -5.38
N LEU A 235 -21.17 -2.36 -4.72
CA LEU A 235 -20.58 -3.10 -3.59
C LEU A 235 -21.57 -3.26 -2.43
N GLU A 236 -22.40 -2.24 -2.16
CA GLU A 236 -23.45 -2.29 -1.12
C GLU A 236 -24.49 -3.39 -1.36
N LYS A 237 -24.58 -3.96 -2.56
CA LYS A 237 -25.51 -5.07 -2.84
C LYS A 237 -25.02 -6.41 -2.28
N PHE A 238 -23.75 -6.50 -1.88
CA PHE A 238 -23.15 -7.73 -1.38
C PHE A 238 -23.21 -7.87 0.14
N ASP A 239 -23.59 -9.05 0.61
CA ASP A 239 -23.70 -9.37 2.03
C ASP A 239 -22.35 -9.26 2.75
N ILE A 240 -21.25 -9.65 2.09
CA ILE A 240 -19.90 -9.54 2.65
C ILE A 240 -19.51 -8.08 2.93
N CYS A 241 -19.99 -7.12 2.14
CA CYS A 241 -19.78 -5.70 2.41
C CYS A 241 -20.70 -5.20 3.53
N LYS A 242 -21.98 -5.55 3.49
CA LYS A 242 -22.97 -5.13 4.49
C LYS A 242 -22.69 -5.62 5.91
N LYS A 243 -22.04 -6.79 6.03
CA LYS A 243 -21.77 -7.48 7.30
C LYS A 243 -20.29 -7.47 7.66
N TRP A 244 -19.49 -6.62 7.01
CA TRP A 244 -18.06 -6.54 7.30
C TRP A 244 -17.85 -5.95 8.71
N THR A 245 -17.28 -6.74 9.62
CA THR A 245 -17.02 -6.35 11.00
C THR A 245 -15.53 -6.21 11.32
N TYR A 246 -14.67 -6.36 10.31
CA TYR A 246 -13.21 -6.48 10.45
C TYR A 246 -12.49 -5.16 10.11
N GLY A 247 -12.97 -4.07 10.69
CA GLY A 247 -12.57 -2.70 10.35
C GLY A 247 -13.49 -2.03 9.32
N GLN A 248 -13.06 -0.89 8.79
CA GLN A 248 -13.81 -0.15 7.78
C GLN A 248 -13.47 -0.62 6.36
N ILE A 249 -14.49 -0.61 5.49
CA ILE A 249 -14.29 -0.89 4.06
C ILE A 249 -13.66 0.34 3.42
N PHE A 250 -12.57 0.15 2.67
CA PHE A 250 -11.96 1.17 1.85
C PHE A 250 -12.34 0.99 0.38
N PRO A 251 -13.51 1.52 -0.07
CA PRO A 251 -14.06 1.21 -1.38
C PRO A 251 -13.19 1.69 -2.55
N TYR A 252 -12.42 2.77 -2.38
CA TYR A 252 -11.51 3.26 -3.42
C TYR A 252 -10.39 2.26 -3.72
N ALA A 253 -9.86 1.58 -2.69
CA ALA A 253 -8.82 0.56 -2.88
C ALA A 253 -9.40 -0.68 -3.59
N ILE A 254 -10.63 -1.09 -3.25
CA ILE A 254 -11.34 -2.15 -3.98
C ILE A 254 -11.54 -1.72 -5.44
N ALA A 255 -12.08 -0.53 -5.68
CA ALA A 255 -12.37 -0.02 -7.01
C ALA A 255 -11.12 0.02 -7.92
N GLN A 256 -9.98 0.46 -7.38
CA GLN A 256 -8.70 0.46 -8.10
C GLN A 256 -8.31 -0.94 -8.59
N HIS A 257 -8.45 -1.95 -7.75
CA HIS A 257 -8.15 -3.32 -8.13
C HIS A 257 -9.10 -3.88 -9.20
N TYR A 258 -10.32 -3.36 -9.33
CA TYR A 258 -11.24 -3.69 -10.44
C TYR A 258 -11.16 -2.70 -11.63
N GLY A 259 -10.11 -1.89 -11.69
CA GLY A 259 -9.79 -1.05 -12.85
C GLY A 259 -10.51 0.29 -12.91
N PHE A 260 -11.14 0.74 -11.81
CA PHE A 260 -11.60 2.11 -11.71
C PHE A 260 -10.41 3.04 -11.52
N PRO A 261 -10.30 4.15 -12.28
CA PRO A 261 -9.27 5.14 -12.02
C PRO A 261 -9.43 5.71 -10.60
N THR A 262 -8.32 5.94 -9.90
CA THR A 262 -8.26 6.60 -8.58
C THR A 262 -7.02 7.51 -8.49
N ASN A 263 -6.92 8.29 -7.41
CA ASN A 263 -5.71 9.06 -7.04
C ASN A 263 -4.71 8.23 -6.21
N LEU A 264 -4.93 6.93 -6.10
CA LEU A 264 -4.09 6.02 -5.32
C LEU A 264 -3.02 5.41 -6.22
N MET A 265 -1.87 5.06 -5.64
CA MET A 265 -0.84 4.25 -6.26
C MET A 265 -0.59 3.01 -5.41
N ASP A 266 -0.65 1.85 -6.06
CA ASP A 266 -0.39 0.57 -5.40
C ASP A 266 1.11 0.39 -5.15
N VAL A 267 1.44 -0.01 -3.93
CA VAL A 267 2.71 -0.60 -3.55
C VAL A 267 2.43 -1.89 -2.80
N THR A 268 3.41 -2.77 -2.71
CA THR A 268 3.27 -4.09 -2.08
C THR A 268 4.40 -4.31 -1.09
N SER A 269 4.17 -5.03 -0.02
CA SER A 269 5.26 -5.46 0.89
C SER A 269 5.95 -6.74 0.41
N ASN A 270 5.64 -7.25 -0.78
CA ASN A 270 6.14 -8.53 -1.28
C ASN A 270 6.82 -8.38 -2.65
N LEU A 271 8.10 -8.76 -2.74
CA LEU A 271 8.90 -8.63 -3.94
C LEU A 271 8.40 -9.52 -5.08
N ASP A 272 7.90 -10.72 -4.80
CA ASP A 272 7.31 -11.60 -5.83
C ASP A 272 6.11 -10.93 -6.52
N VAL A 273 5.26 -10.24 -5.75
CA VAL A 273 4.13 -9.46 -6.30
C VAL A 273 4.64 -8.31 -7.18
N ALA A 274 5.66 -7.57 -6.72
CA ALA A 274 6.24 -6.48 -7.51
C ALA A 274 6.86 -7.01 -8.81
N LEU A 275 7.66 -8.07 -8.74
CA LEU A 275 8.25 -8.71 -9.91
C LEU A 275 7.20 -9.23 -10.88
N PHE A 276 6.07 -9.75 -10.39
CA PHE A 276 4.97 -10.16 -11.25
C PHE A 276 4.44 -9.00 -12.09
N PHE A 277 4.19 -7.84 -11.49
CA PHE A 277 3.76 -6.65 -12.23
C PHE A 277 4.84 -6.07 -13.15
N ALA A 278 6.11 -6.33 -12.86
CA ALA A 278 7.25 -5.98 -13.71
C ALA A 278 7.47 -6.95 -14.89
N CYS A 279 7.10 -8.22 -14.75
CA CYS A 279 7.43 -9.25 -15.73
C CYS A 279 6.24 -9.83 -16.49
N CYS A 280 5.01 -9.48 -16.08
CA CYS A 280 3.79 -9.98 -16.70
C CYS A 280 2.94 -8.83 -17.26
N LYS A 281 2.00 -9.19 -18.13
CA LYS A 281 0.95 -8.30 -18.64
C LYS A 281 -0.40 -9.00 -18.61
N TYR A 282 -1.45 -8.20 -18.43
CA TYR A 282 -2.81 -8.68 -18.53
C TYR A 282 -3.26 -8.65 -20.00
N ASP A 283 -3.69 -9.80 -20.50
CA ASP A 283 -4.28 -9.95 -21.81
C ASP A 283 -5.78 -9.65 -21.72
N ASN A 284 -6.20 -8.55 -22.35
CA ASN A 284 -7.58 -8.09 -22.31
C ASN A 284 -8.53 -8.96 -23.13
N ASP A 285 -8.03 -9.74 -24.10
CA ASP A 285 -8.84 -10.58 -24.97
C ASP A 285 -9.09 -11.92 -24.27
N SER A 286 -8.02 -12.57 -23.80
CA SER A 286 -8.14 -13.84 -23.07
C SER A 286 -8.54 -13.67 -21.61
N LYS A 287 -8.58 -12.44 -21.08
CA LYS A 287 -8.86 -12.10 -19.66
C LYS A 287 -7.95 -12.85 -18.68
N LYS A 288 -6.66 -12.95 -19.01
CA LYS A 288 -5.67 -13.71 -18.24
C LYS A 288 -4.33 -12.98 -18.21
N TRP A 289 -3.56 -13.25 -17.17
CA TRP A 289 -2.16 -12.84 -17.14
C TRP A 289 -1.31 -13.76 -18.00
N ARG A 290 -0.30 -13.18 -18.63
CA ARG A 290 0.77 -13.90 -19.33
C ARG A 290 2.12 -13.23 -19.06
N PRO A 291 3.23 -13.98 -19.11
CA PRO A 291 4.55 -13.38 -19.04
C PRO A 291 4.76 -12.45 -20.25
N LEU A 292 5.67 -11.50 -20.10
CA LEU A 292 6.16 -10.75 -21.26
C LEU A 292 6.97 -11.70 -22.14
N GLU A 293 6.72 -11.62 -23.45
CA GLU A 293 7.44 -12.39 -24.47
C GLU A 293 8.46 -11.50 -25.15
N ARG A 294 9.43 -12.07 -25.86
CA ARG A 294 10.46 -11.31 -26.57
C ARG A 294 9.92 -10.16 -27.42
N THR A 295 8.78 -10.34 -28.09
CA THR A 295 8.14 -9.29 -28.89
C THR A 295 7.73 -8.05 -28.09
N ASP A 296 7.52 -8.18 -26.78
CA ASP A 296 7.15 -7.08 -25.88
C ASP A 296 8.31 -6.20 -25.46
N PHE A 297 9.55 -6.69 -25.55
CA PHE A 297 10.71 -6.02 -24.97
C PHE A 297 12.01 -6.14 -25.80
N GLU A 298 11.99 -6.72 -27.00
CA GLU A 298 13.21 -6.84 -27.84
C GLU A 298 13.77 -5.48 -28.28
N LYS A 299 12.91 -4.47 -28.42
CA LYS A 299 13.25 -3.12 -28.90
C LYS A 299 12.69 -2.08 -27.94
N VAL A 300 13.28 -0.89 -27.97
CA VAL A 300 12.82 0.28 -27.17
C VAL A 300 11.31 0.49 -27.38
N ASP A 301 10.85 0.37 -28.62
CA ASP A 301 9.49 0.65 -29.08
C ASP A 301 8.63 -0.60 -29.31
N SER A 302 9.06 -1.78 -28.83
CA SER A 302 8.28 -3.03 -28.90
C SER A 302 6.82 -2.85 -28.47
N ARG A 303 6.58 -2.02 -27.46
CA ARG A 303 5.24 -1.59 -27.04
C ARG A 303 5.02 -0.12 -27.40
N LYS A 304 4.22 0.13 -28.44
CA LYS A 304 3.94 1.50 -28.95
C LYS A 304 3.41 2.46 -27.87
N ASN A 305 2.58 1.98 -26.95
CA ASN A 305 2.06 2.80 -25.85
C ASN A 305 3.16 3.25 -24.89
N VAL A 306 4.20 2.45 -24.69
CA VAL A 306 5.39 2.80 -23.89
C VAL A 306 6.21 3.85 -24.66
N ALA A 307 6.51 3.59 -25.93
CA ALA A 307 7.28 4.50 -26.79
C ALA A 307 6.65 5.89 -26.91
N ASN A 308 5.32 5.96 -27.06
CA ASN A 308 4.58 7.22 -27.14
C ASN A 308 4.68 8.07 -25.86
N MET A 309 5.04 7.47 -24.73
CA MET A 309 5.29 8.16 -23.47
C MET A 309 6.77 8.55 -23.28
N GLY A 310 7.63 8.30 -24.27
CA GLY A 310 9.08 8.44 -24.15
C GLY A 310 9.73 7.35 -23.30
N GLY A 311 9.03 6.22 -23.14
CA GLY A 311 9.50 5.08 -22.36
C GLY A 311 10.41 4.12 -23.13
N ASP A 312 10.85 3.07 -22.44
CA ASP A 312 11.67 1.99 -23.00
C ASP A 312 11.07 0.63 -22.61
N SER A 313 10.72 -0.15 -23.63
CA SER A 313 10.06 -1.46 -23.45
C SER A 313 11.03 -2.55 -23.04
N ARG A 314 12.35 -2.35 -23.13
CA ARG A 314 13.36 -3.39 -22.89
C ARG A 314 13.61 -3.67 -21.40
N TYR A 315 13.21 -2.77 -20.53
CA TYR A 315 13.52 -2.83 -19.10
C TYR A 315 12.25 -2.78 -18.26
N ALA A 316 12.16 -3.64 -17.25
CA ALA A 316 11.27 -3.42 -16.12
C ALA A 316 11.88 -2.42 -15.14
N VAL A 317 11.03 -1.81 -14.31
CA VAL A 317 11.46 -0.93 -13.22
C VAL A 317 10.91 -1.44 -11.90
N ILE A 318 11.77 -1.53 -10.89
CA ILE A 318 11.40 -1.81 -9.50
C ILE A 318 11.70 -0.57 -8.67
N HIS A 319 10.66 -0.05 -8.02
CA HIS A 319 10.78 0.94 -6.97
C HIS A 319 10.77 0.22 -5.63
N ARG A 320 11.63 0.60 -4.69
CA ARG A 320 11.61 0.06 -3.32
C ARG A 320 11.85 1.15 -2.28
N ALA A 321 11.27 1.02 -1.09
CA ALA A 321 11.54 1.92 0.03
C ALA A 321 11.67 1.10 1.32
N LEU A 322 12.58 1.51 2.20
CA LEU A 322 12.69 0.93 3.54
C LEU A 322 11.40 1.17 4.31
N SER A 323 10.73 0.09 4.68
CA SER A 323 9.45 0.16 5.39
C SER A 323 9.59 0.83 6.76
N GLU A 324 10.70 0.57 7.46
CA GLU A 324 11.10 1.25 8.70
C GLU A 324 11.02 2.77 8.55
N ILE A 325 11.64 3.33 7.51
CA ILE A 325 11.70 4.78 7.28
C ILE A 325 10.32 5.34 6.94
N VAL A 326 9.62 4.67 6.03
CA VAL A 326 8.32 5.10 5.51
C VAL A 326 7.24 5.06 6.59
N ASP A 327 7.30 4.10 7.52
CA ASP A 327 6.36 3.99 8.61
C ASP A 327 6.47 5.17 9.60
N TRP A 328 7.60 5.87 9.66
CA TRP A 328 7.76 7.09 10.46
C TRP A 328 7.41 8.38 9.73
N ALA A 329 6.99 8.31 8.45
CA ALA A 329 6.75 9.50 7.62
C ALA A 329 5.74 10.48 8.25
N TYR A 330 4.68 9.99 8.89
CA TYR A 330 3.68 10.84 9.55
C TYR A 330 4.24 11.54 10.79
N TYR A 331 5.07 10.85 11.56
CA TYR A 331 5.71 11.38 12.76
C TYR A 331 6.68 12.52 12.41
N VAL A 332 7.56 12.30 11.44
CA VAL A 332 8.65 13.24 11.11
C VAL A 332 8.22 14.42 10.23
N GLU A 333 7.11 14.31 9.49
CA GLU A 333 6.59 15.41 8.67
C GLU A 333 6.27 16.65 9.49
N ARG A 334 5.73 16.49 10.71
CA ARG A 334 5.44 17.60 11.63
C ARG A 334 6.70 18.35 12.07
N LYS A 335 7.87 17.74 11.92
CA LYS A 335 9.18 18.27 12.28
C LYS A 335 9.99 18.72 11.06
N GLY A 336 9.40 18.70 9.85
CA GLY A 336 9.98 19.28 8.63
C GLY A 336 10.58 18.27 7.64
N ILE A 337 10.67 16.98 7.98
CA ILE A 337 11.18 15.95 7.07
C ILE A 337 10.02 15.40 6.24
N LYS A 338 10.08 15.58 4.91
CA LYS A 338 9.01 15.12 4.00
C LYS A 338 9.38 13.80 3.36
N LEU A 339 8.73 12.73 3.80
CA LEU A 339 8.78 11.40 3.21
C LEU A 339 7.41 11.01 2.67
N THR A 340 7.38 10.13 1.69
CA THR A 340 6.12 9.60 1.16
C THR A 340 5.47 8.67 2.17
N LYS A 341 4.16 8.87 2.32
CA LYS A 341 3.32 8.11 3.25
C LYS A 341 2.75 6.89 2.54
N VAL A 342 3.15 5.71 3.02
CA VAL A 342 2.52 4.44 2.63
C VAL A 342 1.53 4.05 3.72
N MET A 343 0.34 3.63 3.28
CA MET A 343 -0.76 3.21 4.15
C MET A 343 -1.19 1.79 3.76
N PRO A 344 -1.45 0.89 4.71
CA PRO A 344 -2.02 -0.41 4.37
C PRO A 344 -3.41 -0.22 3.77
N ILE A 345 -3.73 -1.09 2.80
CA ILE A 345 -5.11 -1.21 2.32
C ILE A 345 -5.95 -1.99 3.35
N GLY A 346 -5.28 -2.85 4.13
CA GLY A 346 -5.90 -3.76 5.07
C GLY A 346 -6.63 -4.92 4.39
N TYR A 347 -7.22 -5.78 5.20
CA TYR A 347 -8.12 -6.81 4.69
C TYR A 347 -9.43 -6.16 4.25
N GLN A 348 -9.80 -6.39 2.99
CA GLN A 348 -10.99 -5.82 2.36
C GLN A 348 -11.90 -6.96 1.87
N PRO A 349 -13.22 -6.73 1.77
CA PRO A 349 -14.12 -7.64 1.07
C PRO A 349 -13.55 -8.07 -0.28
N PHE A 350 -13.84 -9.32 -0.69
CA PHE A 350 -13.36 -9.91 -1.94
C PHE A 350 -11.84 -10.18 -1.99
N MET A 351 -11.10 -9.93 -0.90
CA MET A 351 -9.77 -10.48 -0.59
C MET A 351 -8.61 -10.08 -1.52
N ARG A 352 -8.86 -9.58 -2.73
CA ARG A 352 -7.84 -9.25 -3.73
C ARG A 352 -6.77 -8.30 -3.19
N CYS A 353 -7.14 -7.34 -2.35
CA CYS A 353 -6.19 -6.43 -1.71
C CYS A 353 -5.16 -7.15 -0.83
N ASN A 354 -5.59 -8.18 -0.09
CA ASN A 354 -4.70 -8.97 0.75
C ASN A 354 -3.79 -9.90 -0.05
N TYR A 355 -4.33 -10.57 -1.06
CA TYR A 355 -3.53 -11.49 -1.87
C TYR A 355 -2.40 -10.77 -2.64
N GLN A 356 -2.50 -9.45 -2.80
CA GLN A 356 -1.46 -8.60 -3.40
C GLN A 356 -0.49 -7.99 -2.38
N TYR A 357 -0.60 -8.34 -1.09
CA TYR A 357 0.16 -7.72 -0.01
C TYR A 357 0.08 -6.19 -0.06
N GLY A 358 -1.12 -5.68 -0.33
CA GLY A 358 -1.36 -4.36 -0.89
C GLY A 358 -1.31 -3.21 0.13
N TYR A 359 -0.56 -2.19 -0.24
CA TYR A 359 -0.47 -0.88 0.41
C TYR A 359 -0.69 0.19 -0.65
N LEU A 360 -0.97 1.41 -0.20
CA LEU A 360 -1.25 2.52 -1.10
C LEU A 360 -0.50 3.79 -0.70
N ILE A 361 -0.24 4.58 -1.73
CA ILE A 361 0.19 5.98 -1.62
C ILE A 361 -0.96 6.83 -2.14
N ARG A 362 -1.40 7.79 -1.34
CA ARG A 362 -2.36 8.80 -1.79
C ARG A 362 -1.61 9.90 -2.53
N THR A 363 -1.95 10.10 -3.80
CA THR A 363 -1.22 11.03 -4.66
C THR A 363 -2.08 12.25 -5.03
N ASN A 364 -1.42 13.26 -5.59
CA ASN A 364 -2.04 14.40 -6.26
C ASN A 364 -1.44 14.53 -7.67
N SER A 365 -1.95 15.46 -8.47
CA SER A 365 -1.54 15.63 -9.88
C SER A 365 -0.05 15.93 -10.11
N LYS A 366 0.66 16.41 -9.08
CA LYS A 366 2.10 16.72 -9.14
C LYS A 366 2.99 15.56 -8.74
N TYR A 367 2.46 14.56 -8.04
CA TYR A 367 3.26 13.43 -7.57
C TYR A 367 3.71 12.57 -8.75
N ASP A 368 4.97 12.15 -8.70
CA ASP A 368 5.58 11.21 -9.64
C ASP A 368 6.61 10.39 -8.88
N MET A 369 6.47 9.06 -8.88
CA MET A 369 7.34 8.19 -8.09
C MET A 369 8.79 8.18 -8.61
N TYR A 370 9.04 8.48 -9.89
CA TYR A 370 10.42 8.64 -10.39
C TYR A 370 11.12 9.88 -9.80
N LYS A 371 10.36 10.85 -9.29
CA LYS A 371 10.86 12.08 -8.66
C LYS A 371 10.80 12.03 -7.13
N ASP A 372 10.32 10.91 -6.57
CA ASP A 372 10.15 10.74 -5.14
C ASP A 372 11.43 10.18 -4.50
N PRO A 373 12.14 10.95 -3.66
CA PRO A 373 13.40 10.51 -3.06
C PRO A 373 13.21 9.45 -1.97
N THR A 374 11.97 9.18 -1.54
CA THR A 374 11.65 8.13 -0.56
C THR A 374 11.91 6.73 -1.10
N PHE A 375 11.81 6.56 -2.42
CA PHE A 375 11.98 5.26 -3.08
C PHE A 375 13.33 5.19 -3.79
N GLU A 376 14.07 4.11 -3.62
CA GLU A 376 15.08 3.69 -4.59
C GLU A 376 14.40 3.20 -5.87
N LYS A 377 15.09 3.32 -7.00
CA LYS A 377 14.60 2.86 -8.30
C LYS A 377 15.70 2.08 -9.01
N PHE A 378 15.33 0.95 -9.60
CA PHE A 378 16.22 0.08 -10.35
C PHE A 378 15.58 -0.31 -11.67
N LYS A 379 16.40 -0.48 -12.71
CA LYS A 379 15.97 -1.12 -13.96
C LYS A 379 16.44 -2.57 -14.00
N ILE A 380 15.63 -3.43 -14.61
CA ILE A 380 15.97 -4.84 -14.83
C ILE A 380 15.84 -5.11 -16.35
N PRO A 381 16.91 -5.56 -17.03
CA PRO A 381 16.80 -6.01 -18.41
C PRO A 381 15.82 -7.18 -18.52
N LEU A 382 14.78 -7.04 -19.34
CA LEU A 382 13.78 -8.08 -19.50
C LEU A 382 14.34 -9.25 -20.31
N SER A 383 14.01 -10.47 -19.88
CA SER A 383 14.31 -11.70 -20.59
C SER A 383 13.16 -12.69 -20.44
N GLU A 384 13.00 -13.59 -21.40
CA GLU A 384 11.95 -14.63 -21.37
C GLU A 384 12.16 -15.53 -20.14
N LYS A 385 13.42 -15.88 -19.82
CA LYS A 385 13.76 -16.66 -18.63
C LYS A 385 13.23 -16.02 -17.34
N LEU A 386 13.50 -14.72 -17.14
CA LEU A 386 13.03 -14.01 -15.96
C LEU A 386 11.50 -13.95 -15.90
N CYS A 387 10.86 -13.62 -17.02
CA CYS A 387 9.41 -13.45 -17.04
C CYS A 387 8.67 -14.75 -16.81
N GLU A 388 9.14 -15.85 -17.41
CA GLU A 388 8.57 -17.18 -17.21
C GLU A 388 8.77 -17.66 -15.77
N MET A 389 9.97 -17.49 -15.21
CA MET A 389 10.25 -17.87 -13.82
C MET A 389 9.30 -17.18 -12.84
N VAL A 390 9.10 -15.87 -12.99
CA VAL A 390 8.18 -15.10 -12.14
C VAL A 390 6.73 -15.54 -12.36
N TYR A 391 6.32 -15.75 -13.61
CA TYR A 391 4.96 -16.17 -13.95
C TYR A 391 4.58 -17.53 -13.34
N GLU A 392 5.49 -18.51 -13.45
CA GLU A 392 5.35 -19.84 -12.85
C GLU A 392 5.34 -19.78 -11.32
N LYS A 393 6.28 -19.04 -10.73
CA LYS A 393 6.34 -18.85 -9.26
C LYS A 393 5.03 -18.28 -8.70
N MET A 394 4.37 -17.43 -9.48
CA MET A 394 3.10 -16.77 -9.13
C MET A 394 1.86 -17.56 -9.53
N GLU A 395 2.03 -18.83 -9.91
CA GLU A 395 0.96 -19.74 -10.36
C GLU A 395 0.08 -19.11 -11.43
N HIS A 396 0.71 -18.52 -12.44
CA HIS A 396 0.03 -17.87 -13.56
C HIS A 396 -0.87 -16.71 -13.13
N GLY A 397 -0.54 -16.07 -12.01
CA GLY A 397 -1.29 -14.98 -11.38
C GLY A 397 -2.33 -15.41 -10.35
N LYS A 398 -2.57 -16.71 -10.14
CA LYS A 398 -3.57 -17.20 -9.17
C LYS A 398 -3.27 -16.77 -7.74
N LYS A 399 -1.98 -16.63 -7.37
CA LYS A 399 -1.56 -16.19 -6.03
C LYS A 399 -1.99 -14.75 -5.69
N ILE A 400 -2.23 -13.91 -6.69
CA ILE A 400 -2.55 -12.49 -6.49
C ILE A 400 -3.90 -12.05 -7.08
N TYR A 401 -4.57 -12.96 -7.77
CA TYR A 401 -5.93 -12.81 -8.31
C TYR A 401 -6.80 -13.98 -7.83
N PRO A 402 -7.23 -13.96 -6.56
CA PRO A 402 -8.05 -15.02 -6.00
C PRO A 402 -9.43 -15.08 -6.68
N ASN A 403 -10.09 -16.25 -6.60
CA ASN A 403 -11.49 -16.37 -7.03
C ASN A 403 -12.43 -15.77 -5.99
N ASP A 404 -12.48 -14.45 -6.00
CA ASP A 404 -13.24 -13.58 -5.11
C ASP A 404 -14.75 -13.50 -5.42
N GLY A 405 -15.19 -14.14 -6.50
CA GLY A 405 -16.58 -14.11 -6.96
C GLY A 405 -17.01 -12.80 -7.64
N LEU A 406 -16.33 -11.67 -7.44
CA LEU A 406 -16.62 -10.44 -8.19
C LEU A 406 -16.29 -10.59 -9.68
N ASN A 407 -15.34 -11.46 -10.02
CA ASN A 407 -15.08 -11.86 -11.40
C ASN A 407 -16.35 -12.42 -12.11
N GLU A 408 -17.31 -13.03 -11.38
CA GLU A 408 -18.60 -13.46 -11.95
C GLU A 408 -19.50 -12.27 -12.37
N CYS A 409 -19.19 -11.07 -11.91
CA CYS A 409 -19.90 -9.82 -12.19
C CYS A 409 -19.11 -8.87 -13.10
N GLU A 410 -18.04 -9.32 -13.76
CA GLU A 410 -17.18 -8.45 -14.60
C GLU A 410 -17.98 -7.68 -15.66
N ASP A 411 -19.03 -8.27 -16.25
CA ASP A 411 -19.93 -7.59 -17.20
C ASP A 411 -20.68 -6.40 -16.56
N ILE A 412 -21.03 -6.49 -15.29
CA ILE A 412 -21.67 -5.40 -14.53
C ILE A 412 -20.62 -4.31 -14.25
N ILE A 413 -19.44 -4.70 -13.79
CA ILE A 413 -18.34 -3.78 -13.47
C ILE A 413 -17.92 -3.01 -14.73
N GLU A 414 -17.72 -3.69 -15.86
CA GLU A 414 -17.44 -3.08 -17.17
C GLU A 414 -18.56 -2.14 -17.64
N SER A 415 -19.82 -2.52 -17.40
CA SER A 415 -20.97 -1.65 -17.69
C SER A 415 -20.95 -0.37 -16.84
N ILE A 416 -20.49 -0.44 -15.58
CA ILE A 416 -20.35 0.72 -14.70
C ILE A 416 -19.20 1.62 -15.17
N LYS A 417 -18.03 1.04 -15.50
CA LYS A 417 -16.85 1.76 -16.04
C LYS A 417 -17.16 2.54 -17.32
N LYS A 418 -18.15 2.09 -18.10
CA LYS A 418 -18.59 2.74 -19.34
C LYS A 418 -19.84 3.60 -19.16
N SER A 419 -20.43 3.63 -17.96
CA SER A 419 -21.68 4.34 -17.71
C SER A 419 -21.52 5.84 -17.89
N LYS A 420 -22.57 6.45 -18.44
CA LYS A 420 -22.81 7.89 -18.53
C LYS A 420 -24.12 8.27 -17.82
N SER A 421 -24.61 7.42 -16.94
CA SER A 421 -25.83 7.66 -16.16
C SER A 421 -25.47 7.65 -14.68
N PHE A 422 -25.76 8.76 -14.00
CA PHE A 422 -25.29 9.05 -12.64
C PHE A 422 -26.40 9.57 -11.75
N TYR A 423 -26.21 9.48 -10.44
CA TYR A 423 -27.13 10.04 -9.47
C TYR A 423 -26.93 11.54 -9.36
N LEU A 424 -28.03 12.30 -9.31
CA LEU A 424 -27.99 13.76 -9.20
C LEU A 424 -27.34 14.21 -7.88
N CYS A 425 -27.55 13.48 -6.79
CA CYS A 425 -26.97 13.79 -5.47
C CYS A 425 -25.44 13.75 -5.46
N ASP A 426 -24.83 12.99 -6.38
CA ASP A 426 -23.38 12.80 -6.43
C ASP A 426 -22.69 13.91 -7.26
N LEU A 427 -23.45 14.68 -8.05
CA LEU A 427 -22.90 15.71 -8.96
C LEU A 427 -22.27 16.88 -8.20
N GLU A 428 -23.03 17.52 -7.31
CA GLU A 428 -22.59 18.70 -6.58
C GLU A 428 -21.31 18.47 -5.75
N PRO A 429 -21.21 17.44 -4.89
CA PRO A 429 -19.99 17.21 -4.12
C PRO A 429 -18.78 16.94 -5.02
N THR A 430 -18.95 16.15 -6.09
CA THR A 430 -17.87 15.85 -7.04
C THR A 430 -17.40 17.09 -7.78
N ALA A 431 -18.34 17.91 -8.25
CA ALA A 431 -18.05 19.14 -8.98
C ALA A 431 -17.31 20.15 -8.10
N LYS A 432 -17.71 20.31 -6.83
CA LYS A 432 -17.01 21.17 -5.87
C LYS A 432 -15.56 20.75 -5.64
N GLU A 433 -15.29 19.43 -5.63
CA GLU A 433 -13.94 18.90 -5.43
C GLU A 433 -13.04 19.11 -6.67
N PHE A 434 -13.52 18.75 -7.86
CA PHE A 434 -12.68 18.66 -9.06
C PHE A 434 -12.79 19.84 -10.02
N TRP A 435 -13.82 20.67 -9.85
CA TRP A 435 -13.99 21.91 -10.60
C TRP A 435 -14.41 23.08 -9.70
N PRO A 436 -13.58 23.40 -8.69
CA PRO A 436 -13.90 24.45 -7.74
C PRO A 436 -14.05 25.79 -8.46
N ASN A 437 -14.98 26.62 -7.98
CA ASN A 437 -15.32 27.97 -8.47
C ASN A 437 -16.15 28.04 -9.77
N VAL A 438 -16.76 26.94 -10.20
CA VAL A 438 -17.69 26.94 -11.34
C VAL A 438 -19.10 26.61 -10.86
N PRO A 439 -20.15 27.34 -11.33
CA PRO A 439 -21.53 27.04 -10.97
C PRO A 439 -21.92 25.61 -11.34
N ILE A 440 -22.59 24.91 -10.42
CA ILE A 440 -23.05 23.53 -10.64
C ILE A 440 -23.91 23.37 -11.91
N PRO A 441 -24.83 24.30 -12.26
CA PRO A 441 -25.57 24.22 -13.51
C PRO A 441 -24.67 24.17 -14.74
N TYR A 442 -23.61 25.00 -14.78
CA TYR A 442 -22.65 24.97 -15.88
C TYR A 442 -21.93 23.62 -15.96
N VAL A 443 -21.45 23.08 -14.83
CA VAL A 443 -20.79 21.75 -14.81
C VAL A 443 -21.74 20.68 -15.33
N ARG A 444 -23.02 20.74 -14.92
CA ARG A 444 -24.06 19.82 -15.39
C ARG A 444 -24.24 19.90 -16.91
N ASP A 445 -24.43 21.10 -17.44
CA ASP A 445 -24.62 21.33 -18.88
C ASP A 445 -23.46 20.74 -19.69
N ARG A 446 -22.21 20.99 -19.26
CA ARG A 446 -21.03 20.43 -19.93
C ARG A 446 -20.97 18.90 -19.88
N LEU A 447 -21.43 18.29 -18.79
CA LEU A 447 -21.50 16.83 -18.68
C LEU A 447 -22.62 16.25 -19.55
N GLU A 448 -23.77 16.90 -19.61
CA GLU A 448 -24.91 16.53 -20.46
C GLU A 448 -24.56 16.67 -21.96
N ASP A 449 -23.86 17.75 -22.35
CA ASP A 449 -23.23 17.93 -23.67
C ASP A 449 -22.28 16.77 -24.02
N ASN A 450 -21.67 16.15 -23.00
CA ASN A 450 -20.79 14.98 -23.14
C ASN A 450 -21.54 13.63 -23.03
N GLY A 451 -22.87 13.65 -23.18
CA GLY A 451 -23.73 12.47 -23.17
C GLY A 451 -24.01 11.90 -21.79
N CYS A 452 -23.75 12.64 -20.71
CA CYS A 452 -24.12 12.21 -19.36
C CYS A 452 -25.62 12.45 -19.09
N SER A 453 -26.20 11.64 -18.21
CA SER A 453 -27.57 11.78 -17.73
C SER A 453 -27.61 11.66 -16.21
N PHE A 454 -28.46 12.47 -15.57
CA PHE A 454 -28.60 12.48 -14.11
C PHE A 454 -30.01 12.05 -13.70
N HIS A 455 -30.10 11.24 -12.64
CA HIS A 455 -31.36 10.74 -12.10
C HIS A 455 -31.41 10.83 -10.57
N GLU A 456 -32.61 10.95 -10.02
CA GLU A 456 -32.83 11.01 -8.56
C GLU A 456 -32.87 9.62 -7.91
N TYR A 457 -33.34 8.60 -8.64
CA TYR A 457 -33.63 7.28 -8.09
C TYR A 457 -32.72 6.20 -8.67
N GLU A 458 -32.42 5.19 -7.86
CA GLU A 458 -31.62 4.04 -8.31
C GLU A 458 -32.33 3.27 -9.41
N LYS A 459 -31.61 3.02 -10.51
CA LYS A 459 -32.07 2.11 -11.55
C LYS A 459 -31.98 0.68 -11.07
N GLU A 460 -33.10 -0.04 -11.13
CA GLU A 460 -33.11 -1.45 -10.79
C GLU A 460 -32.18 -2.26 -11.71
N LEU A 461 -31.46 -3.20 -11.11
CA LEU A 461 -30.70 -4.20 -11.86
C LEU A 461 -31.66 -5.18 -12.53
N SER A 462 -31.28 -5.70 -13.69
CA SER A 462 -32.08 -6.74 -14.35
C SER A 462 -32.25 -7.98 -13.46
N PRO A 463 -33.37 -8.74 -13.57
CA PRO A 463 -33.60 -9.94 -12.76
C PRO A 463 -32.44 -10.95 -12.81
N ARG A 464 -31.77 -11.07 -13.97
CA ARG A 464 -30.58 -11.91 -14.15
C ARG A 464 -29.39 -11.43 -13.30
N ARG A 465 -29.15 -10.11 -13.21
CA ARG A 465 -28.09 -9.54 -12.37
C ARG A 465 -28.41 -9.71 -10.88
N ILE A 466 -29.67 -9.47 -10.48
CA ILE A 466 -30.14 -9.70 -9.10
C ILE A 466 -29.90 -11.16 -8.67
N LYS A 467 -30.31 -12.14 -9.49
CA LYS A 467 -30.11 -13.56 -9.20
C LYS A 467 -28.62 -13.93 -9.04
N ARG A 468 -27.74 -13.28 -9.80
CA ARG A 468 -26.28 -13.49 -9.72
C ARG A 468 -25.70 -12.96 -8.41
N ILE A 469 -26.07 -11.75 -8.02
CA ILE A 469 -25.69 -11.17 -6.72
C ILE A 469 -26.20 -12.06 -5.58
N ALA A 470 -27.46 -12.53 -5.65
CA ALA A 470 -28.02 -13.44 -4.64
C ALA A 470 -27.23 -14.76 -4.51
N LYS A 471 -26.75 -15.33 -5.64
CA LYS A 471 -25.87 -16.50 -5.64
C LYS A 471 -24.54 -16.23 -4.94
N LEU A 472 -23.92 -15.07 -5.21
CA LEU A 472 -22.68 -14.66 -4.55
C LEU A 472 -22.89 -14.41 -3.05
N ASN A 473 -23.98 -13.76 -2.65
CA ASN A 473 -24.32 -13.58 -1.23
C ASN A 473 -24.53 -14.92 -0.51
N LYS A 474 -25.04 -15.95 -1.20
CA LYS A 474 -25.11 -17.31 -0.65
C LYS A 474 -23.71 -17.92 -0.45
N LYS A 475 -22.75 -17.68 -1.36
CA LYS A 475 -21.36 -18.16 -1.25
C LYS A 475 -20.66 -17.57 -0.02
N TRP A 476 -20.90 -16.29 0.28
CA TRP A 476 -20.30 -15.57 1.39
C TRP A 476 -21.08 -15.66 2.71
N ARG A 477 -22.15 -16.46 2.75
CA ARG A 477 -22.95 -16.64 3.96
C ARG A 477 -22.14 -17.43 4.99
N GLY A 478 -22.03 -16.89 6.20
CA GLY A 478 -21.25 -17.52 7.27
C GLY A 478 -19.74 -17.42 7.06
N PHE A 479 -19.28 -16.45 6.25
CA PHE A 479 -17.87 -16.13 6.15
C PHE A 479 -17.29 -15.81 7.54
N ASP A 480 -16.31 -16.59 7.96
CA ASP A 480 -15.50 -16.35 9.14
C ASP A 480 -14.10 -15.90 8.70
N PHE A 481 -13.70 -14.71 9.14
CA PHE A 481 -12.43 -14.10 8.75
C PHE A 481 -11.21 -14.80 9.35
N GLU A 482 -11.26 -15.15 10.64
CA GLU A 482 -10.11 -15.75 11.32
C GLU A 482 -9.90 -17.17 10.82
N GLU A 483 -10.99 -17.92 10.60
CA GLU A 483 -10.95 -19.24 9.96
C GLU A 483 -10.40 -19.16 8.53
N HIS A 484 -10.87 -18.19 7.73
CA HIS A 484 -10.45 -18.05 6.34
C HIS A 484 -8.96 -17.71 6.20
N TYR A 485 -8.45 -16.83 7.07
CA TYR A 485 -7.07 -16.36 6.98
C TYR A 485 -6.09 -17.11 7.88
N GLY A 486 -6.58 -17.97 8.79
CA GLY A 486 -5.74 -18.79 9.66
C GLY A 486 -5.00 -17.98 10.74
N PHE A 487 -5.50 -16.82 11.14
CA PHE A 487 -4.96 -16.04 12.26
C PHE A 487 -6.08 -15.32 13.02
N SER A 488 -5.84 -15.04 14.31
CA SER A 488 -6.76 -14.24 15.12
C SER A 488 -6.44 -12.76 15.09
N VAL A 489 -7.48 -11.93 15.05
CA VAL A 489 -7.37 -10.48 15.14
C VAL A 489 -6.83 -10.10 16.51
N LYS A 490 -5.85 -9.20 16.53
CA LYS A 490 -5.20 -8.74 17.76
C LYS A 490 -5.42 -7.24 17.94
N MET A 491 -5.52 -6.87 19.22
CA MET A 491 -5.43 -5.49 19.70
C MET A 491 -4.42 -5.44 20.85
N ARG A 492 -3.64 -4.36 20.94
CA ARG A 492 -3.04 -3.99 22.23
C ARG A 492 -4.00 -3.06 22.98
N PRO A 493 -4.29 -3.30 24.27
CA PRO A 493 -4.93 -2.29 25.09
C PRO A 493 -4.06 -1.03 25.13
N MET A 494 -4.67 0.15 25.29
CA MET A 494 -3.95 1.41 25.47
C MET A 494 -2.81 1.20 26.48
N ILE A 495 -1.56 1.42 26.05
CA ILE A 495 -0.46 1.60 26.98
C ILE A 495 -0.89 2.78 27.85
N THR A 496 -1.27 2.50 29.09
CA THR A 496 -1.42 3.53 30.11
C THR A 496 0.02 3.95 30.39
N ILE A 497 0.53 4.90 29.60
CA ILE A 497 1.79 5.57 29.90
C ILE A 497 1.55 6.17 31.28
N GLY A 498 2.19 5.59 32.30
CA GLY A 498 2.08 6.08 33.67
C GLY A 498 2.36 7.57 33.66
N ARG A 499 1.60 8.33 34.47
CA ARG A 499 1.71 9.80 34.56
C ARG A 499 3.15 10.31 34.76
N ASP A 500 4.09 9.44 35.12
CA ASP A 500 5.49 9.73 35.34
C ASP A 500 6.35 9.76 34.05
N THR A 501 5.76 9.57 32.86
CA THR A 501 6.50 9.58 31.56
C THR A 501 5.88 10.47 30.47
N LEU A 502 5.04 11.44 30.86
CA LEU A 502 4.56 12.53 29.98
C LEU A 502 5.29 13.84 30.24
#